data_AF-A0A183TMR3-F1
#
_entry.id   AF-A0A183TMR3-F1
#
_cell.length_a   1.000
_cell.length_b   1.000
_cell.length_c   1.000
_cell.angle_alpha   90.00
_cell.angle_beta   90.00
_cell.angle_gamma   90.00
#
_symmetry.space_group_name_H-M   'P 1'
#
loop_
_entity.id
_entity.type
_entity.pdbx_description
1 polymer ?
#
loop_
_entity_poly.entity_id
_entity_poly.type
_entity_poly.pdbx_seq_one_letter_code
_entity_poly.pdbx_strand_id
1 'polypeptide(L)'
;MEDSTDWLRECYYTLDWRWLRTVIVAPCVEELIFRGCILFHLKRELKSCCSLCLASAGFFAVSHFHHVFEKIHAGYSWKSAIKSCTAQVLLTAFFGTYSTFIVLRTGNLLAACMVHAICNQFGLPDLRAEIHLAEMRDGARGKVLYLAILVAGLFGWMLLILPATSPHLFSNNSPFCYT
;
A
#
# COMPACT_ATOMS: atom_id res chain seq x y z
N MET A 1 1.83 -18.05 -32.41
CA MET A 1 3.15 -18.20 -31.77
C MET A 1 3.83 -16.82 -31.67
N GLU A 2 3.03 -15.80 -31.36
CA GLU A 2 3.35 -14.36 -31.48
C GLU A 2 3.17 -13.64 -30.12
N ASP A 3 2.85 -14.41 -29.07
CA ASP A 3 2.40 -13.92 -27.77
C ASP A 3 3.56 -13.80 -26.74
N SER A 4 4.64 -14.56 -26.92
CA SER A 4 5.77 -14.59 -25.97
C SER A 4 6.77 -13.44 -26.13
N THR A 5 6.81 -12.80 -27.29
CA THR A 5 7.72 -11.67 -27.58
C THR A 5 7.14 -10.32 -27.19
N ASP A 6 5.81 -10.20 -27.14
CA ASP A 6 5.13 -8.96 -26.76
C ASP A 6 5.22 -8.69 -25.27
N TRP A 7 5.04 -9.70 -24.40
CA TRP A 7 5.19 -9.52 -22.95
C TRP A 7 6.63 -9.15 -22.56
N LEU A 8 7.64 -9.70 -23.24
CA LEU A 8 9.05 -9.37 -22.98
C LEU A 8 9.37 -7.93 -23.37
N ARG A 9 8.78 -7.44 -24.47
CA ARG A 9 8.90 -6.04 -24.89
C ARG A 9 8.15 -5.11 -23.94
N GLU A 10 6.93 -5.46 -23.54
CA GLU A 10 6.16 -4.75 -22.51
C GLU A 10 6.96 -4.66 -21.21
N CYS A 11 7.55 -5.77 -20.74
CA CYS A 11 8.42 -5.85 -19.57
C CYS A 11 9.69 -5.00 -19.73
N TYR A 12 10.34 -5.01 -20.89
CA TYR A 12 11.55 -4.22 -21.14
C TYR A 12 11.27 -2.71 -21.12
N TYR A 13 10.14 -2.27 -21.68
CA TYR A 13 9.71 -0.87 -21.61
C TYR A 13 9.15 -0.46 -20.24
N THR A 14 8.55 -1.40 -19.51
CA THR A 14 8.11 -1.15 -18.13
C THR A 14 9.25 -1.20 -17.13
N LEU A 15 10.33 -1.96 -17.34
CA LEU A 15 11.53 -2.01 -16.48
C LEU A 15 12.53 -0.87 -16.81
N ASP A 16 12.02 0.37 -16.90
CA ASP A 16 12.85 1.58 -17.00
C ASP A 16 13.35 2.02 -15.61
N TRP A 17 14.36 2.88 -15.56
CA TRP A 17 14.83 3.57 -14.36
C TRP A 17 13.70 4.26 -13.59
N ARG A 18 12.69 4.78 -14.31
CA ARG A 18 11.48 5.37 -13.71
C ARG A 18 10.65 4.34 -12.94
N TRP A 19 10.55 3.13 -13.44
CA TRP A 19 9.85 2.04 -12.76
C TRP A 19 10.63 1.58 -11.54
N LEU A 20 11.94 1.37 -11.66
CA LEU A 20 12.77 1.00 -10.50
C LEU A 20 12.66 2.05 -9.40
N ARG A 21 12.74 3.33 -9.76
CA ARG A 21 12.54 4.44 -8.83
C ARG A 21 11.18 4.36 -8.14
N THR A 22 10.12 4.18 -8.91
CA THR A 22 8.73 4.24 -8.43
C THR A 22 8.40 3.00 -7.59
N VAL A 23 8.75 1.80 -8.04
CA VAL A 23 8.26 0.55 -7.46
C VAL A 23 9.19 0.01 -6.38
N ILE A 24 10.49 0.30 -6.45
CA ILE A 24 11.48 -0.24 -5.50
C ILE A 24 12.05 0.86 -4.62
N VAL A 25 12.69 1.88 -5.23
CA VAL A 25 13.49 2.85 -4.48
C VAL A 25 12.62 3.73 -3.58
N ALA A 26 11.54 4.31 -4.12
CA ALA A 26 10.65 5.17 -3.36
C ALA A 26 10.01 4.44 -2.17
N PRO A 27 9.39 3.25 -2.34
CA PRO A 27 8.88 2.47 -1.23
C PRO A 27 9.93 2.15 -0.17
N CYS A 28 11.14 1.74 -0.57
CA CYS A 28 12.21 1.44 0.39
C CYS A 28 12.62 2.67 1.22
N VAL A 29 12.78 3.82 0.56
CA VAL A 29 13.16 5.06 1.23
C VAL A 29 12.06 5.54 2.17
N GLU A 30 10.80 5.49 1.73
CA GLU A 30 9.66 5.88 2.54
C GLU A 30 9.51 4.98 3.76
N GLU A 31 9.53 3.67 3.60
CA GLU A 31 9.45 2.75 4.74
C GLU A 31 10.63 2.94 5.70
N LEU A 32 11.85 3.16 5.20
CA LEU A 32 13.00 3.46 6.05
C LEU A 32 12.80 4.73 6.88
N ILE A 33 12.32 5.82 6.27
CA ILE A 33 12.10 7.08 6.98
C ILE A 33 10.97 6.94 8.00
N PHE A 34 9.82 6.41 7.60
CA PHE A 34 8.63 6.39 8.44
C PHE A 34 8.65 5.26 9.48
N ARG A 35 9.07 4.04 9.10
CA ARG A 35 9.04 2.85 9.99
C ARG A 35 10.41 2.52 10.57
N GLY A 36 11.49 2.90 9.90
CA GLY A 36 12.85 2.80 10.44
C GLY A 36 13.17 3.94 11.42
N CYS A 37 12.99 5.20 11.00
CA CYS A 37 13.42 6.36 11.80
C CYS A 37 12.30 6.93 12.69
N ILE A 38 11.17 7.36 12.11
CA ILE A 38 10.11 8.05 12.86
C ILE A 38 9.46 7.10 13.88
N LEU A 39 9.07 5.90 13.47
CA LEU A 39 8.48 4.90 14.37
C LEU A 39 9.43 4.54 15.53
N PHE A 40 10.74 4.47 15.29
CA PHE A 40 11.72 4.21 16.36
C PHE A 40 11.66 5.28 17.46
N HIS A 41 11.55 6.55 17.09
CA HIS A 41 11.34 7.63 18.06
C HIS A 41 9.97 7.52 18.74
N LEU A 42 8.90 7.24 17.99
CA LEU A 42 7.56 7.11 18.56
C LEU A 42 7.44 5.98 19.60
N LYS A 43 8.20 4.88 19.46
CA LYS A 43 8.25 3.77 20.43
C LYS A 43 8.75 4.18 21.82
N ARG A 44 9.46 5.31 21.92
CA ARG A 44 9.93 5.85 23.20
C ARG A 44 8.77 6.50 23.96
N GLU A 45 7.97 7.29 23.25
CA GLU A 45 6.90 8.13 23.81
C GLU A 45 5.55 7.37 23.94
N LEU A 46 5.23 6.49 22.99
CA LEU A 46 3.95 5.79 22.92
C LEU A 46 4.09 4.34 23.35
N LYS A 47 3.13 3.84 24.13
CA LYS A 47 3.12 2.46 24.65
C LYS A 47 2.08 1.54 23.99
N SER A 48 1.03 2.11 23.40
CA SER A 48 -0.03 1.33 22.74
C SER A 48 0.31 1.05 21.29
N CYS A 49 0.05 -0.19 20.85
CA CYS A 49 0.14 -0.61 19.45
C CYS A 49 -0.69 0.30 18.54
N CYS A 50 -1.94 0.58 18.93
CA CYS A 50 -2.85 1.42 18.15
C CYS A 50 -2.29 2.85 18.00
N SER A 51 -1.81 3.45 19.09
CA SER A 51 -1.22 4.79 19.06
C SER A 51 0.02 4.87 18.16
N LEU A 52 0.88 3.85 18.21
CA LEU A 52 2.06 3.77 17.33
C LEU A 52 1.66 3.66 15.86
N CYS A 53 0.72 2.77 15.53
CA CYS A 53 0.22 2.61 14.18
C CYS A 53 -0.39 3.91 13.64
N LEU A 54 -1.27 4.55 14.41
CA LEU A 54 -1.95 5.78 13.99
C LEU A 54 -0.99 6.97 13.90
N ALA A 55 -0.05 7.12 14.82
CA ALA A 55 0.91 8.23 14.79
C ALA A 55 1.87 8.11 13.59
N SER A 56 2.46 6.93 13.39
CA SER A 56 3.33 6.64 12.24
C SER A 56 2.58 6.83 10.91
N ALA A 57 1.36 6.28 10.82
CA ALA A 57 0.48 6.46 9.66
C ALA A 57 0.10 7.92 9.43
N GLY A 58 -0.11 8.69 10.50
CA GLY A 58 -0.43 10.11 10.44
C GLY A 58 0.70 10.91 9.79
N PHE A 59 1.95 10.73 10.26
CA PHE A 59 3.11 11.38 9.64
C PHE A 59 3.27 11.01 8.16
N PHE A 60 3.08 9.72 7.84
CA PHE A 60 3.13 9.22 6.47
C PHE A 60 2.05 9.82 5.57
N ALA A 61 0.81 9.90 6.05
CA ALA A 61 -0.29 10.50 5.30
C ALA A 61 -0.11 12.01 5.13
N VAL A 62 0.35 12.70 6.16
CA VAL A 62 0.59 14.15 6.13
C VAL A 62 1.65 14.52 5.07
N SER A 63 2.72 13.74 4.95
CA SER A 63 3.75 14.00 3.94
C SER A 63 3.19 13.94 2.52
N HIS A 64 2.15 13.13 2.27
CA HIS A 64 1.52 12.94 0.96
C HIS A 64 0.52 14.05 0.58
N PHE A 65 0.23 15.01 1.46
CA PHE A 65 -0.53 16.20 1.06
C PHE A 65 0.18 17.04 0.00
N HIS A 66 1.50 16.85 -0.21
CA HIS A 66 2.22 17.55 -1.28
C HIS A 66 1.59 17.31 -2.67
N HIS A 67 0.94 16.17 -2.90
CA HIS A 67 0.21 15.89 -4.13
C HIS A 67 -0.90 16.89 -4.46
N VAL A 68 -1.47 17.55 -3.45
CA VAL A 68 -2.45 18.63 -3.67
C VAL A 68 -1.80 19.77 -4.46
N PHE A 69 -0.59 20.16 -4.06
CA PHE A 69 0.16 21.22 -4.75
C PHE A 69 0.55 20.78 -6.17
N GLU A 70 0.97 19.53 -6.36
CA GLU A 70 1.30 19.00 -7.68
C GLU A 70 0.10 19.06 -8.63
N LYS A 71 -1.09 18.65 -8.16
CA LYS A 71 -2.32 18.71 -8.97
C LYS A 71 -2.73 20.13 -9.31
N ILE A 72 -2.58 21.07 -8.37
CA ILE A 72 -2.86 22.49 -8.63
C ILE A 72 -1.90 23.04 -9.70
N HIS A 73 -0.59 22.72 -9.60
CA HIS A 73 0.40 23.14 -10.60
C HIS A 73 0.16 22.49 -11.98
N ALA A 74 -0.40 21.28 -12.00
CA ALA A 74 -0.82 20.60 -13.23
C ALA A 74 -2.12 21.18 -13.85
N GLY A 75 -2.68 22.27 -13.29
CA GLY A 75 -3.84 22.97 -13.83
C GLY A 75 -5.20 22.49 -13.33
N TYR A 76 -5.24 21.58 -12.34
CA TYR A 76 -6.50 21.17 -11.73
C TYR A 76 -7.07 22.28 -10.84
N SER A 77 -8.39 22.46 -10.85
CA SER A 77 -9.04 23.36 -9.88
C SER A 77 -8.78 22.90 -8.44
N TRP A 78 -8.66 23.87 -7.52
CA TRP A 78 -8.45 23.61 -6.09
C TRP A 78 -9.44 22.59 -5.51
N LYS A 79 -10.73 22.71 -5.85
CA LYS A 79 -11.78 21.79 -5.38
C LYS A 79 -11.58 20.35 -5.89
N SER A 80 -11.18 20.20 -7.15
CA SER A 80 -10.92 18.88 -7.76
C SER A 80 -9.64 18.26 -7.21
N ALA A 81 -8.57 19.05 -7.06
CA ALA A 81 -7.31 18.61 -6.48
C ALA A 81 -7.50 18.10 -5.05
N ILE A 82 -8.19 18.87 -4.18
CA ILE A 82 -8.49 18.43 -2.81
C ILE A 82 -9.32 17.15 -2.82
N LYS A 83 -10.42 17.09 -3.59
CA LYS A 83 -11.29 15.91 -3.58
C LYS A 83 -10.53 14.63 -3.95
N SER A 84 -9.69 14.71 -4.98
CA SER A 84 -8.88 13.58 -5.43
C SER A 84 -7.80 13.21 -4.41
N CYS A 85 -7.06 14.19 -3.91
CA CYS A 85 -5.95 13.95 -2.98
C CYS A 85 -6.43 13.50 -1.60
N THR A 86 -7.60 13.95 -1.12
CA THR A 86 -8.15 13.47 0.17
C THR A 86 -8.39 11.97 0.13
N ALA A 87 -8.96 11.44 -0.94
CA ALA A 87 -9.17 10.00 -1.08
C ALA A 87 -7.83 9.24 -1.10
N GLN A 88 -6.84 9.77 -1.83
CA GLN A 88 -5.48 9.21 -1.88
C GLN A 88 -4.83 9.21 -0.50
N VAL A 89 -4.83 10.33 0.21
CA VAL A 89 -4.22 10.49 1.55
C VAL A 89 -4.90 9.60 2.59
N LEU A 90 -6.23 9.43 2.54
CA LEU A 90 -6.94 8.52 3.44
C LEU A 90 -6.51 7.07 3.21
N LEU A 91 -6.34 6.65 1.96
CA LEU A 91 -5.82 5.31 1.68
C LEU A 91 -4.35 5.18 2.11
N THR A 92 -3.54 6.22 1.87
CA THR A 92 -2.15 6.29 2.37
C THR A 92 -2.09 6.15 3.89
N ALA A 93 -3.03 6.73 4.63
CA ALA A 93 -3.13 6.56 6.08
C ALA A 93 -3.52 5.12 6.47
N PHE A 94 -4.47 4.50 5.75
CA PHE A 94 -4.87 3.12 5.99
C PHE A 94 -3.71 2.14 5.73
N PHE A 95 -3.08 2.24 4.55
CA PHE A 95 -1.85 1.52 4.24
C PHE A 95 -0.78 1.80 5.29
N GLY A 96 -0.67 3.06 5.72
CA GLY A 96 0.35 3.45 6.66
C GLY A 96 0.21 2.80 8.04
N THR A 97 -1.03 2.58 8.46
CA THR A 97 -1.40 1.84 9.67
C THR A 97 -1.05 0.37 9.50
N TYR A 98 -1.36 -0.22 8.34
CA TYR A 98 -1.07 -1.61 8.01
C TYR A 98 0.44 -1.91 7.95
N SER A 99 1.23 -1.10 7.24
CA SER A 99 2.69 -1.23 7.19
C SER A 99 3.30 -1.16 8.60
N THR A 100 2.88 -0.18 9.40
CA THR A 100 3.36 -0.04 10.79
C THR A 100 3.01 -1.27 11.63
N PHE A 101 1.79 -1.81 11.48
CA PHE A 101 1.36 -3.03 12.16
C PHE A 101 2.27 -4.22 11.79
N ILE A 102 2.57 -4.42 10.50
CA ILE A 102 3.50 -5.48 10.06
C ILE A 102 4.87 -5.31 10.72
N VAL A 103 5.44 -4.10 10.70
CA VAL A 103 6.77 -3.86 11.28
C VAL A 103 6.79 -4.07 12.79
N LEU A 104 5.76 -3.67 13.52
CA LEU A 104 5.68 -3.89 14.97
C LEU A 104 5.57 -5.38 15.34
N ARG A 105 4.79 -6.15 14.57
CA ARG A 105 4.55 -7.58 14.78
C ARG A 105 5.72 -8.46 14.35
N THR A 106 6.30 -8.18 13.19
CA THR A 106 7.34 -9.02 12.58
C THR A 106 8.76 -8.54 12.86
N GLY A 107 8.94 -7.26 13.22
CA GLY A 107 10.26 -6.62 13.29
C GLY A 107 10.95 -6.46 11.92
N ASN A 108 10.25 -6.78 10.83
CA ASN A 108 10.84 -6.88 9.51
C ASN A 108 10.43 -5.69 8.62
N LEU A 109 11.36 -4.76 8.42
CA LEU A 109 11.15 -3.60 7.55
C LEU A 109 11.05 -4.00 6.07
N LEU A 110 11.76 -5.03 5.64
CA LEU A 110 11.71 -5.51 4.25
C LEU A 110 10.32 -6.01 3.89
N ALA A 111 9.60 -6.65 4.81
CA ALA A 111 8.22 -7.07 4.59
C ALA A 111 7.31 -5.87 4.27
N ALA A 112 7.47 -4.75 5.00
CA ALA A 112 6.75 -3.51 4.70
C ALA A 112 7.15 -2.93 3.34
N CYS A 113 8.44 -2.90 3.00
CA CYS A 113 8.91 -2.44 1.69
C CYS A 113 8.31 -3.27 0.54
N MET A 114 8.21 -4.59 0.69
CA MET A 114 7.64 -5.47 -0.34
C MET A 114 6.15 -5.24 -0.53
N VAL A 115 5.39 -5.15 0.56
CA VAL A 115 3.95 -4.83 0.48
C VAL A 115 3.75 -3.46 -0.14
N HIS A 116 4.55 -2.46 0.25
CA HIS A 116 4.50 -1.13 -0.34
C HIS A 116 4.79 -1.18 -1.84
N ALA A 117 5.87 -1.84 -2.27
CA ALA A 117 6.21 -2.00 -3.68
C ALA A 117 5.07 -2.61 -4.49
N ILE A 118 4.43 -3.66 -3.96
CA ILE A 118 3.28 -4.32 -4.58
C ILE A 118 2.10 -3.34 -4.69
N CYS A 119 1.76 -2.63 -3.61
CA CYS A 119 0.70 -1.62 -3.64
C CYS A 119 1.01 -0.49 -4.62
N ASN A 120 2.26 -0.05 -4.73
CA ASN A 120 2.64 1.02 -5.64
C ASN A 120 2.65 0.57 -7.11
N GLN A 121 2.94 -0.71 -7.36
CA GLN A 121 2.84 -1.31 -8.70
C GLN A 121 1.38 -1.36 -9.19
N PHE A 122 0.44 -1.76 -8.33
CA PHE A 122 -0.98 -1.86 -8.71
C PHE A 122 -1.71 -0.51 -8.62
N GLY A 123 -1.27 0.38 -7.74
CA GLY A 123 -1.89 1.67 -7.52
C GLY A 123 -3.28 1.58 -6.85
N LEU A 124 -4.03 2.66 -6.97
CA LEU A 124 -5.40 2.75 -6.49
C LEU A 124 -6.34 1.99 -7.45
N PRO A 125 -7.11 1.00 -6.97
CA PRO A 125 -8.04 0.28 -7.83
C PRO A 125 -9.19 1.21 -8.27
N ASP A 126 -9.36 1.40 -9.58
CA ASP A 126 -10.59 1.97 -10.13
C ASP A 126 -11.64 0.86 -10.23
N LEU A 127 -12.25 0.55 -9.08
CA LEU A 127 -13.25 -0.52 -8.97
C LEU A 127 -14.37 -0.38 -10.00
N ARG A 128 -14.74 0.85 -10.39
CA ARG A 128 -15.81 1.06 -11.37
C ARG A 128 -15.37 0.65 -12.75
N ALA A 129 -14.18 1.09 -13.18
CA ALA A 129 -13.61 0.70 -14.46
C ALA A 129 -13.34 -0.81 -14.51
N GLU A 130 -12.74 -1.39 -13.46
CA GLU A 130 -12.40 -2.81 -13.43
C GLU A 130 -13.65 -3.72 -13.41
N ILE A 131 -14.68 -3.36 -12.65
CA ILE A 131 -15.97 -4.08 -12.68
C ILE A 131 -16.61 -4.00 -14.06
N HIS A 132 -16.57 -2.83 -14.70
CA HIS A 132 -17.11 -2.66 -16.05
C HIS A 132 -16.34 -3.49 -17.08
N LEU A 133 -15.00 -3.52 -16.99
CA LEU A 133 -14.15 -4.35 -17.86
C LEU A 133 -14.44 -5.85 -17.66
N ALA A 134 -14.61 -6.29 -16.42
CA ALA A 134 -14.98 -7.67 -16.13
C ALA A 134 -16.38 -8.03 -16.69
N GLU A 135 -17.32 -7.08 -16.65
CA GLU A 135 -18.65 -7.21 -17.23
C GLU A 135 -18.61 -7.23 -18.77
N MET A 136 -17.77 -6.42 -19.40
CA MET A 136 -17.57 -6.43 -20.85
C MET A 136 -16.93 -7.74 -21.36
N ARG A 137 -16.02 -8.34 -20.56
CA ARG A 137 -15.30 -9.56 -20.95
C ARG A 137 -16.18 -10.81 -20.90
N ASP A 138 -16.86 -11.04 -19.77
CA ASP A 138 -17.57 -12.29 -19.48
C ASP A 138 -19.03 -12.07 -19.01
N GLY A 139 -19.60 -10.89 -19.31
CA GLY A 139 -20.96 -10.51 -18.91
C GLY A 139 -21.15 -10.47 -17.39
N ALA A 140 -22.37 -10.80 -16.94
CA ALA A 140 -22.68 -10.87 -15.51
C ALA A 140 -21.79 -11.88 -14.74
N ARG A 141 -21.30 -12.94 -15.41
CA ARG A 141 -20.42 -13.95 -14.78
C ARG A 141 -19.06 -13.36 -14.44
N GLY A 142 -18.45 -12.59 -15.35
CA GLY A 142 -17.17 -11.92 -15.11
C GLY A 142 -17.21 -10.96 -13.93
N LYS A 143 -18.27 -10.15 -13.88
CA LYS A 143 -18.56 -9.25 -12.76
C LYS A 143 -18.68 -9.96 -11.42
N VAL A 144 -19.48 -11.04 -11.37
CA VAL A 144 -19.65 -11.83 -10.14
C VAL A 144 -18.34 -12.49 -9.72
N LEU A 145 -17.57 -13.04 -10.66
CA LEU A 145 -16.28 -13.66 -10.39
C LEU A 145 -15.27 -12.65 -9.83
N TYR A 146 -15.14 -11.48 -10.46
CA TYR A 146 -14.24 -10.42 -10.00
C TYR A 146 -14.59 -9.97 -8.57
N LEU A 147 -15.87 -9.71 -8.30
CA LEU A 147 -16.33 -9.35 -6.95
C LEU A 147 -16.11 -10.48 -5.95
N ALA A 148 -16.35 -11.74 -6.34
CA ALA A 148 -16.10 -12.89 -5.48
C ALA A 148 -14.62 -13.02 -5.10
N ILE A 149 -13.71 -12.81 -6.04
CA ILE A 149 -12.25 -12.84 -5.79
C ILE A 149 -11.84 -11.71 -4.85
N LEU A 150 -12.34 -10.48 -5.06
CA LEU A 150 -12.05 -9.35 -4.16
C LEU A 150 -12.51 -9.63 -2.73
N VAL A 151 -13.74 -10.13 -2.59
CA VAL A 151 -14.31 -10.45 -1.28
C VAL A 151 -13.55 -11.60 -0.62
N ALA A 152 -13.28 -12.68 -1.36
CA ALA A 152 -12.50 -13.81 -0.87
C ALA A 152 -11.08 -13.39 -0.45
N GLY A 153 -10.43 -12.53 -1.23
CA GLY A 153 -9.11 -11.98 -0.91
C GLY A 153 -9.12 -11.13 0.36
N LEU A 154 -10.13 -10.27 0.53
CA LEU A 154 -10.29 -9.47 1.75
C LEU A 154 -10.53 -10.33 2.98
N PHE A 155 -11.43 -11.31 2.90
CA PHE A 155 -11.68 -12.25 3.99
C PHE A 155 -10.44 -13.09 4.31
N GLY A 156 -9.75 -13.60 3.29
CA GLY A 156 -8.49 -14.32 3.45
C GLY A 156 -7.44 -13.46 4.16
N TRP A 157 -7.29 -12.20 3.77
CA TRP A 157 -6.39 -11.26 4.44
C TRP A 157 -6.79 -11.01 5.90
N MET A 158 -8.07 -10.79 6.21
CA MET A 158 -8.55 -10.58 7.58
C MET A 158 -8.27 -11.79 8.48
N LEU A 159 -8.42 -13.00 7.95
CA LEU A 159 -8.16 -14.25 8.69
C LEU A 159 -6.66 -14.51 8.86
N LEU A 160 -5.86 -14.21 7.83
CA LEU A 160 -4.45 -14.57 7.78
C LEU A 160 -3.51 -13.51 8.36
N ILE A 161 -3.93 -12.24 8.47
CA ILE A 161 -3.04 -11.17 8.92
C ILE A 161 -2.42 -11.43 10.29
N LEU A 162 -3.20 -11.88 11.28
CA LEU A 162 -2.69 -12.17 12.63
C LEU A 162 -1.77 -13.40 12.68
N PRO A 163 -2.13 -14.57 12.12
CA PRO A 163 -1.25 -15.73 12.13
C PRO A 163 -0.01 -15.53 11.25
N ALA A 164 -0.13 -14.90 10.08
CA ALA A 164 0.99 -14.65 9.18
C ALA A 164 1.98 -13.62 9.75
N THR A 165 1.53 -12.73 10.62
CA THR A 165 2.38 -11.76 11.34
C THR A 165 2.68 -12.21 12.77
N SER A 166 2.55 -13.51 13.10
CA SER A 166 2.86 -14.00 14.44
C SER A 166 4.33 -13.70 14.80
N PRO A 167 4.60 -12.97 15.91
CA PRO A 167 5.96 -12.59 16.29
C PRO A 167 6.89 -13.79 16.47
N HIS A 168 6.32 -14.94 16.86
CA HIS A 168 7.04 -16.21 17.01
C HIS A 168 7.68 -16.70 15.70
N LEU A 169 7.06 -16.45 14.55
CA LEU A 169 7.60 -16.84 13.23
C LEU A 169 8.86 -16.03 12.87
N PHE A 170 9.00 -14.84 13.44
CA PHE A 170 10.08 -13.90 13.14
C PHE A 170 11.08 -13.77 14.29
N SER A 171 10.96 -14.58 15.35
CA SER A 171 11.76 -14.46 16.59
C SER A 171 11.72 -13.03 17.17
N ASN A 172 10.59 -12.33 16.99
CA ASN A 172 10.44 -10.94 17.41
C ASN A 172 9.90 -10.87 18.83
N ASN A 173 10.70 -10.31 19.75
CA ASN A 173 10.35 -10.13 21.17
C ASN A 173 9.80 -8.72 21.48
N SER A 174 9.45 -7.94 20.46
CA SER A 174 8.80 -6.61 20.56
C SER A 174 7.62 -6.61 21.55
N PRO A 175 7.59 -5.80 22.63
CA PRO A 175 6.48 -5.73 23.59
C PRO A 175 5.16 -5.22 23.00
N PHE A 176 5.15 -4.82 21.72
CA PHE A 176 4.04 -4.16 21.08
C PHE A 176 3.25 -5.15 20.20
N CYS A 177 1.93 -5.07 20.28
CA CYS A 177 0.99 -5.81 19.42
C CYS A 177 1.00 -7.35 19.61
N TYR A 178 0.98 -7.89 20.84
CA TYR A 178 0.94 -9.36 21.06
C TYR A 178 -0.45 -10.00 21.05
N THR A 179 -1.50 -9.22 21.20
CA THR A 179 -2.91 -9.68 21.27
C THR A 179 -3.57 -9.66 19.91
#